data_AF-A0A7J6IMY9-F1
#
_entry.id   AF-A0A7J6IMY9-F1
#
_cell.length_a   1.000
_cell.length_b   1.000
_cell.length_c   1.000
_cell.angle_alpha   90.00
_cell.angle_beta   90.00
_cell.angle_gamma   90.00
#
_symmetry.space_group_name_H-M   'P 1'
#
loop_
_entity.id
_entity.type
_entity.pdbx_description
1 polymer ?
#
loop_
_entity_poly.entity_id
_entity_poly.type
_entity_poly.pdbx_seq_one_letter_code
_entity_poly.pdbx_strand_id
1 'polypeptide(L)'
;MLSISIKHLVLLFVSLANFVAAERALIGYRKVNEAEAKMINRGKNIFRDAKFDEQANLRGLAQIGNGVYLSMALHGYRGDRNDWWCYVEADIRKLAATPKVWIPQSYWYQSETNLGNYVQAELGKRETAFSAIRMSHVQAGHENNIQALLPTRMVQHNVLDTFARCYKSLKELPYSEPVSFESWRISGQKVTSGPSEAGPSGGRRPGKTEMRKKTEKGKTTKGN
;
A
#
# COMPACT_ATOMS: atom_id res chain seq x y z
N MET A 1 60.50 -7.04 6.34
CA MET A 1 59.58 -6.40 5.37
C MET A 1 58.63 -7.47 4.84
N LEU A 2 57.33 -7.40 5.14
CA LEU A 2 56.35 -8.35 4.62
C LEU A 2 56.14 -8.07 3.13
N SER A 3 56.53 -9.00 2.26
CA SER A 3 56.29 -8.87 0.81
C SER A 3 54.87 -9.37 0.50
N ILE A 4 53.93 -8.43 0.34
CA ILE A 4 52.57 -8.74 -0.11
C ILE A 4 52.64 -9.07 -1.60
N SER A 5 52.60 -10.37 -1.93
CA SER A 5 52.54 -10.82 -3.32
C SER A 5 51.20 -10.46 -3.96
N ILE A 6 51.21 -10.16 -5.28
CA ILE A 6 50.03 -9.81 -6.10
C ILE A 6 48.85 -10.78 -5.88
N LYS A 7 49.12 -12.07 -5.63
CA LYS A 7 48.11 -13.08 -5.32
C LYS A 7 47.28 -12.75 -4.06
N HIS A 8 47.92 -12.17 -3.04
CA HIS A 8 47.24 -11.73 -1.82
C HIS A 8 46.40 -10.48 -2.06
N LEU A 9 46.86 -9.57 -2.92
CA LEU A 9 46.09 -8.38 -3.30
C LEU A 9 44.83 -8.76 -4.10
N VAL A 10 44.95 -9.74 -5.02
CA VAL A 10 43.80 -10.27 -5.79
C VAL A 10 42.81 -11.00 -4.88
N LEU A 11 43.28 -11.83 -3.94
CA LEU A 11 42.40 -12.49 -2.97
C LEU A 11 41.68 -11.49 -2.05
N LEU A 12 42.34 -10.40 -1.67
CA LEU A 12 41.75 -9.34 -0.86
C LEU A 12 40.72 -8.53 -1.67
N PHE A 13 41.00 -8.21 -2.93
CA PHE A 13 40.02 -7.56 -3.81
C PHE A 13 38.80 -8.44 -4.10
N VAL A 14 38.98 -9.75 -4.30
CA VAL A 14 37.88 -10.70 -4.48
C VAL A 14 37.09 -10.84 -3.18
N SER A 15 37.72 -10.84 -2.00
CA SER A 15 36.99 -10.90 -0.74
C SER A 15 36.20 -9.61 -0.49
N LEU A 16 36.79 -8.43 -0.69
CA LEU A 16 36.08 -7.15 -0.55
C LEU A 16 34.94 -6.97 -1.56
N ALA A 17 35.10 -7.44 -2.80
CA ALA A 17 34.04 -7.39 -3.81
C ALA A 17 32.84 -8.31 -3.48
N ASN A 18 33.04 -9.35 -2.66
CA ASN A 18 31.99 -10.26 -2.21
C ASN A 18 31.29 -9.78 -0.91
N PHE A 19 31.76 -8.71 -0.26
CA PHE A 19 31.22 -8.22 1.02
C PHE A 19 30.35 -6.97 0.90
N VAL A 20 29.93 -6.55 -0.29
CA VAL A 20 28.82 -5.60 -0.43
C VAL A 20 27.52 -6.33 -0.14
N ALA A 21 27.26 -6.61 1.15
CA ALA A 21 25.93 -6.98 1.60
C ALA A 21 24.98 -5.87 1.15
N ALA A 22 23.94 -6.24 0.41
CA ALA A 22 22.88 -5.30 0.05
C ALA A 22 22.29 -4.73 1.34
N GLU A 23 22.52 -3.45 1.59
CA GLU A 23 21.89 -2.73 2.68
C GLU A 23 20.36 -2.79 2.49
N ARG A 24 19.66 -3.23 3.53
CA ARG A 24 18.22 -3.45 3.49
C ARG A 24 17.49 -2.41 4.32
N ALA A 25 16.40 -1.90 3.77
CA ALA A 25 15.49 -0.99 4.44
C ALA A 25 14.16 -1.67 4.74
N LEU A 26 13.62 -1.46 5.94
CA LEU A 26 12.25 -1.84 6.27
C LEU A 26 11.29 -1.03 5.37
N ILE A 27 10.41 -1.72 4.63
CA ILE A 27 9.44 -1.10 3.72
C ILE A 27 7.99 -1.34 4.13
N GLY A 28 7.75 -2.08 5.21
CA GLY A 28 6.43 -2.19 5.82
C GLY A 28 6.17 -3.49 6.53
N TYR A 29 4.96 -3.55 7.09
CA TYR A 29 4.45 -4.65 7.87
C TYR A 29 3.22 -5.24 7.20
N ARG A 30 2.94 -6.50 7.45
CA ARG A 30 1.65 -7.09 7.07
C ARG A 30 1.23 -8.19 8.02
N LYS A 31 -0.07 -8.42 8.09
CA LYS A 31 -0.68 -9.55 8.77
C LYS A 31 -1.12 -10.58 7.76
N VAL A 32 -0.87 -11.84 8.05
CA VAL A 32 -1.23 -12.96 7.18
C VAL A 32 -1.65 -14.16 8.01
N ASN A 33 -2.43 -15.06 7.44
CA ASN A 33 -2.74 -16.32 8.09
C ASN A 33 -1.49 -17.22 8.20
N GLU A 34 -1.57 -18.26 9.05
CA GLU A 34 -0.45 -19.17 9.31
C GLU A 34 0.07 -19.87 8.04
N ALA A 35 -0.81 -20.23 7.09
CA ALA A 35 -0.39 -20.91 5.86
C ALA A 35 0.48 -19.99 4.99
N GLU A 36 0.08 -18.73 4.84
CA GLU A 36 0.86 -17.71 4.12
C GLU A 36 2.16 -17.36 4.87
N ALA A 37 2.13 -17.24 6.20
CA ALA A 37 3.33 -17.00 7.01
C ALA A 37 4.38 -18.10 6.83
N LYS A 38 3.96 -19.37 6.82
CA LYS A 38 4.86 -20.51 6.57
C LYS A 38 5.47 -20.48 5.18
N MET A 39 4.73 -20.03 4.17
CA MET A 39 5.25 -19.86 2.82
C MET A 39 6.29 -18.73 2.76
N ILE A 40 5.98 -17.57 3.35
CA ILE A 40 6.92 -16.43 3.45
C ILE A 40 8.20 -16.84 4.17
N ASN A 41 8.09 -17.49 5.34
CA ASN A 41 9.26 -17.89 6.13
C ASN A 41 10.15 -18.91 5.42
N ARG A 42 9.55 -19.82 4.64
CA ARG A 42 10.29 -20.81 3.86
C ARG A 42 11.02 -20.16 2.67
N GLY A 43 10.34 -19.26 1.96
CA GLY A 43 10.91 -18.54 0.83
C GLY A 43 11.82 -17.38 1.23
N LYS A 44 11.75 -16.94 2.49
CA LYS A 44 12.38 -15.71 3.02
C LYS A 44 12.01 -14.46 2.23
N ASN A 45 10.82 -14.45 1.64
CA ASN A 45 10.38 -13.38 0.75
C ASN A 45 8.84 -13.32 0.72
N ILE A 46 8.28 -12.16 0.38
CA ILE A 46 6.89 -12.06 -0.02
C ILE A 46 6.68 -12.73 -1.38
N PHE A 47 5.46 -13.17 -1.65
CA PHE A 47 5.09 -13.76 -2.92
C PHE A 47 3.67 -13.30 -3.29
N ARG A 48 3.33 -13.42 -4.58
CA ARG A 48 2.01 -13.07 -5.09
C ARG A 48 1.65 -13.89 -6.31
N ASP A 49 0.45 -14.46 -6.29
CA ASP A 49 -0.19 -15.07 -7.47
C ASP A 49 -1.53 -14.38 -7.77
N ALA A 50 -2.07 -14.66 -8.96
CA ALA A 50 -3.30 -14.05 -9.44
C ALA A 50 -4.55 -14.39 -8.61
N LYS A 51 -4.58 -15.54 -7.90
CA LYS A 51 -5.73 -15.95 -7.09
C LYS A 51 -5.88 -15.05 -5.87
N PHE A 52 -4.79 -14.58 -5.29
CA PHE A 52 -4.87 -13.61 -4.20
C PHE A 52 -5.46 -12.28 -4.67
N ASP A 53 -5.13 -11.85 -5.90
CA ASP A 53 -5.69 -10.63 -6.48
C ASP A 53 -7.18 -10.79 -6.75
N GLU A 54 -7.59 -11.91 -7.36
CA GLU A 54 -8.99 -12.24 -7.60
C GLU A 54 -9.81 -12.21 -6.29
N GLN A 55 -9.33 -12.88 -5.24
CA GLN A 55 -9.98 -12.88 -3.94
C GLN A 55 -10.04 -11.49 -3.31
N ALA A 56 -8.99 -10.68 -3.44
CA ALA A 56 -8.98 -9.32 -2.92
C ALA A 56 -10.01 -8.42 -3.65
N ASN A 57 -10.14 -8.56 -4.97
CA ASN A 57 -11.15 -7.85 -5.74
C ASN A 57 -12.57 -8.28 -5.36
N LEU A 58 -12.83 -9.59 -5.27
CA LEU A 58 -14.14 -10.14 -4.88
C LEU A 58 -14.59 -9.67 -3.49
N ARG A 59 -13.64 -9.45 -2.58
CA ARG A 59 -13.91 -8.97 -1.21
C ARG A 59 -13.87 -7.44 -1.07
N GLY A 60 -13.62 -6.69 -2.15
CA GLY A 60 -13.47 -5.23 -2.08
C GLY A 60 -12.27 -4.77 -1.24
N LEU A 61 -11.20 -5.58 -1.17
CA LEU A 61 -9.98 -5.29 -0.41
C LEU A 61 -8.87 -4.67 -1.29
N ALA A 62 -9.01 -4.71 -2.61
CA ALA A 62 -8.05 -4.16 -3.57
C ALA A 62 -8.17 -2.63 -3.72
N GLN A 63 -8.03 -1.88 -2.63
CA GLN A 63 -8.26 -0.44 -2.57
C GLN A 63 -7.46 0.37 -3.60
N ILE A 64 -6.17 0.09 -3.74
CA ILE A 64 -5.27 0.77 -4.70
C ILE A 64 -4.71 -0.21 -5.73
N GLY A 65 -5.44 -1.33 -5.93
CA GLY A 65 -5.17 -2.32 -6.95
C GLY A 65 -4.60 -3.65 -6.47
N ASN A 66 -4.05 -4.39 -7.43
CA ASN A 66 -3.56 -5.76 -7.31
C ASN A 66 -2.09 -5.82 -6.87
N GLY A 67 -1.81 -6.60 -5.83
CA GLY A 67 -0.47 -6.75 -5.29
C GLY A 67 -0.42 -7.08 -3.80
N VAL A 68 0.77 -6.89 -3.23
CA VAL A 68 1.02 -7.09 -1.79
C VAL A 68 0.89 -5.75 -1.07
N TYR A 69 -0.08 -5.67 -0.17
CA TYR A 69 -0.30 -4.54 0.72
C TYR A 69 0.60 -4.62 1.95
N LEU A 70 1.26 -3.50 2.25
CA LEU A 70 2.09 -3.28 3.41
C LEU A 70 1.58 -2.07 4.18
N SER A 71 1.47 -2.20 5.49
CA SER A 71 1.25 -1.08 6.38
C SER A 71 2.57 -0.39 6.70
N MET A 72 2.59 0.94 6.69
CA MET A 72 3.75 1.71 7.16
C MET A 72 3.83 1.76 8.69
N ALA A 73 2.74 1.41 9.39
CA ALA A 73 2.69 1.38 10.84
C ALA A 73 2.57 -0.06 11.34
N LEU A 74 3.23 -0.35 12.46
CA LEU A 74 3.21 -1.68 13.09
C LEU A 74 1.78 -2.18 13.36
N HIS A 75 0.91 -1.27 13.79
CA HIS A 75 -0.50 -1.55 14.10
C HIS A 75 -1.49 -1.07 13.02
N GLY A 76 -1.01 -0.72 11.82
CA GLY A 76 -1.85 -0.05 10.83
C GLY A 76 -2.90 -0.95 10.18
N TYR A 77 -2.82 -2.28 10.36
CA TYR A 77 -3.88 -3.22 9.98
C TYR A 77 -4.53 -3.89 11.20
N ARG A 78 -5.86 -3.85 11.23
CA ARG A 78 -6.65 -4.78 12.04
C ARG A 78 -6.45 -6.19 11.48
N GLY A 79 -6.30 -7.16 12.37
CA GLY A 79 -6.15 -8.56 11.99
C GLY A 79 -6.76 -9.46 13.04
N ASP A 80 -6.86 -10.73 12.71
CA ASP A 80 -7.49 -11.75 13.53
C ASP A 80 -6.53 -12.24 14.62
N ARG A 81 -7.07 -12.89 15.65
CA ARG A 81 -6.29 -13.44 16.78
C ARG A 81 -5.21 -14.44 16.35
N ASN A 82 -5.39 -15.08 15.19
CA ASN A 82 -4.50 -16.12 14.66
C ASN A 82 -3.60 -15.60 13.53
N ASP A 83 -3.63 -14.30 13.24
CA ASP A 83 -2.75 -13.72 12.24
C ASP A 83 -1.31 -13.69 12.74
N TRP A 84 -0.40 -13.97 11.82
CA TRP A 84 1.02 -13.81 11.99
C TRP A 84 1.44 -12.41 11.56
N TRP A 85 2.46 -11.90 12.23
CA TRP A 85 3.02 -10.58 12.02
C TRP A 85 4.27 -10.68 11.17
N CYS A 86 4.27 -10.03 10.02
CA CYS A 86 5.40 -10.04 9.11
C CYS A 86 5.98 -8.64 8.97
N TYR A 87 7.30 -8.57 8.87
CA TYR A 87 8.00 -7.41 8.32
C TYR A 87 8.50 -7.71 6.92
N VAL A 88 8.66 -6.67 6.12
CA VAL A 88 9.22 -6.74 4.76
C VAL A 88 10.30 -5.71 4.63
N GLU A 89 11.46 -6.16 4.16
CA GLU A 89 12.61 -5.35 3.80
C GLU A 89 12.83 -5.38 2.28
N ALA A 90 13.53 -4.39 1.75
CA ALA A 90 14.00 -4.35 0.37
C ALA A 90 15.45 -3.85 0.29
N ASP A 91 16.15 -4.17 -0.80
CA ASP A 91 17.44 -3.55 -1.10
C ASP A 91 17.26 -2.03 -1.24
N ILE A 92 18.06 -1.26 -0.50
CA ILE A 92 17.91 0.19 -0.40
C ILE A 92 18.08 0.91 -1.75
N ARG A 93 18.96 0.41 -2.63
CA ARG A 93 19.22 1.00 -3.94
C ARG A 93 18.07 0.73 -4.90
N LYS A 94 17.55 -0.51 -4.88
CA LYS A 94 16.36 -0.89 -5.67
C LYS A 94 15.13 -0.12 -5.19
N LEU A 95 14.96 0.03 -3.87
CA LEU A 95 13.93 0.87 -3.30
C LEU A 95 14.08 2.32 -3.77
N ALA A 96 15.26 2.92 -3.68
CA ALA A 96 15.50 4.31 -4.09
C ALA A 96 15.22 4.54 -5.58
N ALA A 97 15.61 3.58 -6.44
CA ALA A 97 15.39 3.65 -7.88
C ALA A 97 13.93 3.41 -8.30
N THR A 98 13.15 2.68 -7.51
CA THR A 98 11.78 2.31 -7.85
C THR A 98 10.83 3.50 -7.68
N PRO A 99 10.07 3.89 -8.73
CA PRO A 99 9.08 4.95 -8.64
C PRO A 99 8.02 4.68 -7.56
N LYS A 100 7.51 5.76 -6.97
CA LYS A 100 6.43 5.72 -5.97
C LYS A 100 5.41 6.77 -6.35
N VAL A 101 4.14 6.48 -6.10
CA VAL A 101 3.05 7.38 -6.47
C VAL A 101 1.93 7.34 -5.43
N TRP A 102 1.42 8.51 -5.06
CA TRP A 102 0.22 8.64 -4.24
C TRP A 102 -1.02 8.34 -5.06
N ILE A 103 -1.84 7.39 -4.63
CA ILE A 103 -3.17 7.12 -5.20
C ILE A 103 -4.21 7.87 -4.38
N PRO A 104 -4.88 8.89 -4.95
CA PRO A 104 -5.88 9.66 -4.24
C PRO A 104 -7.20 8.89 -4.12
N GLN A 105 -8.04 9.32 -3.18
CA GLN A 105 -9.30 8.64 -2.85
C GLN A 105 -10.25 8.49 -4.05
N SER A 106 -10.26 9.43 -4.99
CA SER A 106 -11.05 9.35 -6.23
C SER A 106 -10.69 8.17 -7.13
N TYR A 107 -9.51 7.57 -6.94
CA TYR A 107 -9.03 6.40 -7.67
C TYR A 107 -9.09 5.11 -6.86
N TRP A 108 -9.56 5.14 -5.61
CA TRP A 108 -9.73 3.91 -4.84
C TRP A 108 -10.78 2.99 -5.46
N TYR A 109 -10.51 1.69 -5.42
CA TYR A 109 -11.35 0.61 -5.95
C TYR A 109 -11.64 0.70 -7.45
N GLN A 110 -10.92 1.54 -8.18
CA GLN A 110 -11.00 1.57 -9.63
C GLN A 110 -10.29 0.36 -10.24
N SER A 111 -10.64 0.06 -11.50
CA SER A 111 -10.01 -1.04 -12.23
C SER A 111 -8.50 -0.85 -12.35
N GLU A 112 -7.75 -1.95 -12.47
CA GLU A 112 -6.30 -1.91 -12.72
C GLU A 112 -5.94 -1.07 -13.94
N THR A 113 -6.79 -1.05 -14.97
CA THR A 113 -6.60 -0.20 -16.15
C THR A 113 -6.65 1.28 -15.79
N ASN A 114 -7.64 1.71 -15.00
CA ASN A 114 -7.80 3.12 -14.61
C ASN A 114 -6.71 3.57 -13.64
N LEU A 115 -6.38 2.72 -12.65
CA LEU A 115 -5.24 2.93 -11.76
C LEU A 115 -3.93 3.02 -12.56
N GLY A 116 -3.75 2.13 -13.54
CA GLY A 116 -2.56 2.11 -14.35
C GLY A 116 -2.38 3.36 -15.22
N ASN A 117 -3.46 3.83 -15.83
CA ASN A 117 -3.46 5.08 -16.59
C ASN A 117 -3.13 6.29 -15.71
N TYR A 118 -3.66 6.32 -14.48
CA TYR A 118 -3.33 7.36 -13.51
C TYR A 118 -1.83 7.34 -13.13
N VAL A 119 -1.31 6.17 -12.77
CA VAL A 119 0.11 5.99 -12.42
C VAL A 119 1.02 6.43 -13.58
N GLN A 120 0.67 6.07 -14.82
CA GLN A 120 1.43 6.48 -16.00
C GLN A 120 1.38 8.00 -16.24
N ALA A 121 0.24 8.64 -15.97
CA ALA A 121 0.11 10.10 -16.10
C ALA A 121 0.99 10.83 -15.07
N GLU A 122 1.04 10.35 -13.82
CA GLU A 122 1.83 10.95 -12.73
C GLU A 122 3.34 10.75 -12.89
N LEU A 123 3.77 9.62 -13.47
CA LEU A 123 5.19 9.28 -13.62
C LEU A 123 5.77 9.63 -14.99
N GLY A 124 4.91 9.91 -15.97
CA GLY A 124 5.29 10.15 -17.36
C GLY A 124 5.36 8.86 -18.19
N LYS A 125 5.26 9.02 -19.51
CA LYS A 125 5.01 7.93 -20.48
C LYS A 125 6.04 6.78 -20.49
N ARG A 126 7.24 6.96 -19.93
CA ARG A 126 8.30 5.93 -19.89
C ARG A 126 8.13 4.94 -18.74
N GLU A 127 7.33 5.29 -17.74
CA GLU A 127 7.00 4.42 -16.61
C GLU A 127 5.70 3.66 -16.85
N THR A 128 5.56 2.49 -16.23
CA THR A 128 4.37 1.63 -16.39
C THR A 128 3.53 1.62 -15.11
N ALA A 129 2.23 1.39 -15.27
CA ALA A 129 1.27 1.13 -14.19
C ALA A 129 1.71 0.12 -13.11
N PHE A 130 2.63 -0.78 -13.47
CA PHE A 130 3.09 -1.91 -12.67
C PHE A 130 4.52 -1.72 -12.13
N SER A 131 5.22 -0.64 -12.51
CA SER A 131 6.62 -0.38 -12.09
C SER A 131 6.73 0.48 -10.84
N ALA A 132 5.61 0.95 -10.27
CA ALA A 132 5.61 1.88 -9.16
C ALA A 132 4.97 1.29 -7.89
N ILE A 133 5.58 1.59 -6.74
CA ILE A 133 4.94 1.36 -5.44
C ILE A 133 3.79 2.37 -5.31
N ARG A 134 2.58 1.87 -5.08
CA ARG A 134 1.40 2.72 -4.93
C ARG A 134 1.18 3.02 -3.44
N MET A 135 1.12 4.29 -3.08
CA MET A 135 0.96 4.75 -1.70
C MET A 135 -0.44 5.31 -1.51
N SER A 136 -1.06 5.06 -0.35
CA SER A 136 -2.34 5.72 -0.03
C SER A 136 -2.65 5.68 1.46
N HIS A 137 -3.69 6.39 1.86
CA HIS A 137 -4.34 6.14 3.16
C HIS A 137 -5.13 4.84 3.11
N VAL A 138 -5.32 4.21 4.27
CA VAL A 138 -6.23 3.06 4.42
C VAL A 138 -7.65 3.59 4.61
N GLN A 139 -8.64 3.12 3.83
CA GLN A 139 -10.03 3.57 3.96
C GLN A 139 -10.60 3.30 5.37
N ALA A 140 -10.24 2.17 5.98
CA ALA A 140 -10.73 1.72 7.28
C ALA A 140 -9.61 1.77 8.34
N GLY A 141 -9.44 2.92 9.00
CA GLY A 141 -8.49 3.07 10.10
C GLY A 141 -8.70 4.38 10.84
N HIS A 142 -8.41 4.36 12.15
CA HIS A 142 -8.19 5.59 12.91
C HIS A 142 -7.12 6.42 12.19
N GLU A 143 -7.34 7.73 12.16
CA GLU A 143 -6.55 8.82 11.57
C GLU A 143 -5.18 8.42 10.96
N ASN A 144 -5.05 8.64 9.65
CA ASN A 144 -3.78 8.75 8.91
C ASN A 144 -2.93 7.49 8.72
N ASN A 145 -3.50 6.28 8.80
CA ASN A 145 -2.77 5.06 8.46
C ASN A 145 -2.39 5.03 6.97
N ILE A 146 -1.09 5.02 6.69
CA ILE A 146 -0.53 4.88 5.33
C ILE A 146 -0.29 3.41 5.01
N GLN A 147 -0.61 3.05 3.77
CA GLN A 147 -0.28 1.78 3.15
C GLN A 147 0.54 1.98 1.87
N ALA A 148 1.39 0.99 1.61
CA ALA A 148 2.07 0.80 0.34
C ALA A 148 1.55 -0.48 -0.33
N LEU A 149 1.36 -0.45 -1.64
CA LEU A 149 1.08 -1.60 -2.47
C LEU A 149 2.27 -1.84 -3.39
N LEU A 150 2.82 -3.04 -3.32
CA LEU A 150 3.78 -3.56 -4.29
C LEU A 150 2.98 -4.30 -5.36
N PRO A 151 2.92 -3.81 -6.62
CA PRO A 151 2.14 -4.45 -7.68
C PRO A 151 2.51 -5.92 -7.88
N THR A 152 1.56 -6.77 -8.27
CA THR A 152 1.79 -8.22 -8.43
C THR A 152 3.01 -8.56 -9.29
N ARG A 153 3.18 -7.88 -10.44
CA ARG A 153 4.36 -8.08 -11.31
C ARG A 153 5.67 -7.67 -10.62
N MET A 154 5.66 -6.62 -9.81
CA MET A 154 6.84 -6.18 -9.05
C MET A 154 7.32 -7.27 -8.09
N VAL A 155 6.37 -7.92 -7.40
CA VAL A 155 6.65 -9.02 -6.47
C VAL A 155 7.12 -10.27 -7.23
N GLN A 156 6.43 -10.64 -8.31
CA GLN A 156 6.77 -11.82 -9.12
C GLN A 156 8.15 -11.74 -9.76
N HIS A 157 8.59 -10.55 -10.15
CA HIS A 157 9.90 -10.32 -10.73
C HIS A 157 10.97 -9.93 -9.69
N ASN A 158 10.64 -9.96 -8.39
CA ASN A 158 11.54 -9.59 -7.29
C ASN A 158 12.26 -8.25 -7.53
N VAL A 159 11.54 -7.25 -8.06
CA VAL A 159 12.11 -5.96 -8.50
C VAL A 159 12.86 -5.25 -7.37
N LEU A 160 12.34 -5.36 -6.15
CA LEU A 160 12.89 -4.72 -4.95
C LEU A 160 13.90 -5.58 -4.19
N ASP A 161 14.11 -6.84 -4.60
CA ASP A 161 14.88 -7.81 -3.82
C ASP A 161 14.38 -7.89 -2.38
N THR A 162 13.10 -8.24 -2.24
CA THR A 162 12.47 -8.23 -0.93
C THR A 162 12.98 -9.37 -0.06
N PHE A 163 13.04 -9.10 1.24
CA PHE A 163 13.19 -10.12 2.27
C PHE A 163 11.99 -9.99 3.22
N ALA A 164 11.46 -11.12 3.68
CA ALA A 164 10.35 -11.08 4.61
C ALA A 164 10.41 -12.23 5.61
N ARG A 165 9.95 -11.95 6.82
CA ARG A 165 9.82 -12.93 7.89
C ARG A 165 8.61 -12.62 8.75
N CYS A 166 7.95 -13.69 9.19
CA CYS A 166 6.72 -13.67 9.95
C CYS A 166 6.89 -14.39 11.28
N TYR A 167 6.24 -13.86 12.32
CA TYR A 167 6.21 -14.40 13.68
C TYR A 167 4.79 -14.51 14.19
N LYS A 168 4.58 -15.38 15.18
CA LYS A 168 3.26 -15.56 15.81
C LYS A 168 2.89 -14.36 16.67
N SER A 169 3.86 -13.76 17.33
CA SER A 169 3.66 -12.61 18.20
C SER A 169 4.31 -11.36 17.62
N LEU A 170 3.62 -10.24 17.75
CA LEU A 170 4.16 -8.92 17.45
C LEU A 170 5.48 -8.65 18.20
N LYS A 171 5.61 -9.14 19.44
CA LYS A 171 6.79 -8.95 20.29
C LYS A 171 8.05 -9.63 19.77
N GLU A 172 7.91 -10.54 18.81
CA GLU A 172 9.04 -11.24 18.19
C GLU A 172 9.58 -10.50 16.95
N LEU A 173 8.90 -9.44 16.50
CA LEU A 173 9.41 -8.63 15.41
C LEU A 173 10.71 -7.92 15.84
N PRO A 174 11.71 -7.85 14.95
CA PRO A 174 12.95 -7.13 15.25
C PRO A 174 12.79 -5.60 15.17
N TYR A 175 11.59 -5.11 14.85
CA TYR A 175 11.29 -3.70 14.67
C TYR A 175 10.11 -3.28 15.57
N SER A 176 10.25 -2.11 16.20
CA SER A 176 9.19 -1.42 16.96
C SER A 176 8.66 -0.17 16.28
N GLU A 177 9.44 0.41 15.36
CA GLU A 177 9.18 1.72 14.77
C GLU A 177 8.34 1.64 13.49
N PRO A 178 7.57 2.69 13.15
CA PRO A 178 6.97 2.80 11.83
C PRO A 178 8.05 2.91 10.73
N VAL A 179 7.65 2.63 9.49
CA VAL A 179 8.50 2.87 8.32
C VAL A 179 8.70 4.37 8.16
N SER A 180 9.96 4.80 8.10
CA SER A 180 10.32 6.17 7.73
C SER A 180 10.28 6.31 6.21
N PHE A 181 9.17 6.77 5.65
CA PHE A 181 8.98 6.97 4.20
C PHE A 181 9.03 8.45 3.78
N GLU A 182 9.26 9.37 4.71
CA GLU A 182 9.34 10.82 4.47
C GLU A 182 10.49 11.20 3.54
N SER A 183 11.58 10.42 3.56
CA SER A 183 12.72 10.59 2.65
C SER A 183 12.47 10.04 1.25
N TRP A 184 11.34 9.34 1.02
CA TRP A 184 11.05 8.76 -0.26
C TRP A 184 10.55 9.82 -1.22
N ARG A 185 11.08 9.82 -2.45
CA ARG A 185 10.53 10.63 -3.54
C ARG A 185 9.26 9.95 -4.08
N ILE A 186 8.11 10.52 -3.79
CA ILE A 186 6.78 10.01 -4.18
C ILE A 186 6.08 11.05 -5.06
N SER A 187 5.67 10.64 -6.26
CA SER A 187 4.90 11.48 -7.19
C SER A 187 3.43 11.58 -6.79
N GLY A 188 2.73 12.58 -7.32
CA GLY A 188 1.34 12.89 -6.96
C GLY A 188 1.21 13.65 -5.64
N GLN A 189 0.05 14.23 -5.39
CA GLN A 189 -0.23 14.96 -4.15
C GLN A 189 -0.61 13.98 -3.03
N LYS A 190 0.12 14.04 -1.91
CA LYS A 190 -0.33 13.39 -0.67
C LYS A 190 -1.60 14.09 -0.21
N VAL A 191 -2.75 13.41 -0.29
CA VAL A 191 -3.98 13.95 0.27
C VAL A 191 -3.82 13.94 1.79
N THR A 192 -3.61 15.10 2.40
CA THR A 192 -3.63 15.23 3.86
C THR A 192 -5.07 15.30 4.32
N SER A 193 -5.50 14.37 5.16
CA SER A 193 -6.75 14.47 5.92
C SER A 193 -6.65 15.62 6.92
N GLY A 194 -6.93 16.83 6.46
CA GLY A 194 -7.31 17.98 7.28
C GLY A 194 -8.78 18.31 7.02
N PRO A 195 -9.52 18.84 8.01
CA PRO A 195 -10.86 19.36 7.74
C PRO A 195 -10.71 20.45 6.67
N SER A 196 -11.47 20.36 5.58
CA SER A 196 -11.45 21.39 4.54
C SER A 196 -11.68 22.75 5.20
N GLU A 197 -10.67 23.62 5.14
CA GLU A 197 -10.82 25.01 5.53
C GLU A 197 -11.98 25.60 4.72
N ALA A 198 -12.97 26.12 5.43
CA ALA A 198 -14.11 26.78 4.85
C ALA A 198 -13.64 28.00 4.04
N GLY A 199 -13.66 27.89 2.71
CA GLY A 199 -13.57 29.04 1.81
C GLY A 199 -14.92 29.77 1.74
N PRO A 200 -14.94 31.10 1.73
CA PRO A 200 -16.17 31.86 1.96
C PRO A 200 -17.03 32.02 0.71
N SER A 201 -18.32 32.17 1.01
CA SER A 201 -19.32 32.96 0.28
C SER A 201 -20.13 32.31 -0.85
N GLY A 202 -21.46 32.44 -0.67
CA GLY A 202 -22.32 32.99 -1.72
C GLY A 202 -23.04 31.99 -2.61
N GLY A 203 -24.24 31.57 -2.22
CA GLY A 203 -25.10 30.79 -3.12
C GLY A 203 -26.47 30.44 -2.54
N ARG A 204 -27.37 31.41 -2.56
CA ARG A 204 -28.80 31.32 -2.22
C ARG A 204 -29.46 30.08 -2.86
N ARG A 205 -29.98 29.13 -2.06
CA ARG A 205 -30.85 28.03 -2.53
C ARG A 205 -32.25 28.57 -2.87
N PRO A 206 -32.81 28.33 -4.07
CA PRO A 206 -34.25 28.49 -4.31
C PRO A 206 -35.03 27.34 -3.68
N GLY A 207 -36.26 27.64 -3.28
CA GLY A 207 -37.08 26.86 -2.37
C GLY A 207 -37.54 25.49 -2.89
N LYS A 208 -37.76 24.59 -1.92
CA LYS A 208 -38.54 23.35 -2.11
C LYS A 208 -40.00 23.72 -2.33
N THR A 209 -40.51 23.46 -3.53
CA THR A 209 -41.94 23.39 -3.79
C THR A 209 -42.51 22.15 -3.11
N GLU A 210 -43.33 22.37 -2.10
CA GLU A 210 -44.09 21.37 -1.37
C GLU A 210 -45.32 20.96 -2.19
N MET A 211 -45.32 19.74 -2.74
CA MET A 211 -46.50 19.16 -3.37
C MET A 211 -47.47 18.65 -2.30
N ARG A 212 -48.46 19.49 -2.02
CA ARG A 212 -49.58 19.21 -1.12
C ARG A 212 -50.64 18.38 -1.86
N LYS A 213 -50.71 17.07 -1.57
CA LYS A 213 -51.85 16.21 -1.99
C LYS A 213 -53.10 16.67 -1.23
N LYS A 214 -54.07 17.25 -1.96
CA LYS A 214 -55.44 17.45 -1.49
C LYS A 214 -56.14 16.10 -1.42
N THR A 215 -56.60 15.72 -0.23
CA THR A 215 -57.64 14.70 -0.05
C THR A 215 -58.94 15.44 0.21
N GLU A 216 -59.85 15.41 -0.76
CA GLU A 216 -61.22 15.92 -0.62
C GLU A 216 -62.00 15.03 0.36
N LYS A 217 -62.51 15.63 1.44
CA LYS A 217 -63.59 15.06 2.24
C LYS A 217 -64.91 15.58 1.68
N GLY A 218 -65.67 14.67 1.06
CA GLY A 218 -67.07 14.88 0.70
C GLY A 218 -67.93 15.14 1.93
N LYS A 219 -68.90 16.03 1.76
CA LYS A 219 -69.83 16.55 2.76
C LYS A 219 -71.21 15.93 2.52
N THR A 220 -71.88 15.52 3.62
CA THR A 220 -73.35 15.39 3.81
C THR A 220 -74.09 14.31 2.98
N THR A 221 -75.11 13.57 3.43
CA THR A 221 -76.12 13.73 4.48
C THR A 221 -76.91 12.40 4.64
N LYS A 222 -77.43 12.16 5.86
CA LYS A 222 -78.67 11.43 6.26
C LYS A 222 -79.29 10.34 5.36
N GLY A 223 -79.55 9.19 5.98
CA GLY A 223 -80.66 8.28 5.70
C GLY A 223 -80.96 7.46 6.96
N ASN A 224 -82.24 7.35 7.33
CA ASN A 224 -82.77 6.49 8.40
C ASN A 224 -82.35 5.03 8.24
#